data_AF-A0AAV5ULC5-F1
#
_entry.id   AF-A0AAV5ULC5-F1
#
_cell.length_a   1.000
_cell.length_b   1.000
_cell.length_c   1.000
_cell.angle_alpha   90.00
_cell.angle_beta   90.00
_cell.angle_gamma   90.00
#
_symmetry.space_group_name_H-M   'P 1'
#
loop_
_entity.id
_entity.type
_entity.pdbx_description
1 polymer ?
#
loop_
_entity_poly.entity_id
_entity_poly.type
_entity_poly.pdbx_seq_one_letter_code
_entity_poly.pdbx_strand_id
1 'polypeptide(L)'
;VAVILTSGLLILGCVQDKQGLLLTNRFLVYLGDISYVVYLAHWPIIILWKSVSDSIALSMFGVCNCLLLTFILSISVHHTIEQYFIRSKEKTATVVVTLLYGFLAFGILSNVPLRINDSMQVQAASADVAAAIEWNERVSHNDYRKHRPFKECVDDPEGQRMRGGYTGKGDRFECIWKPANASGTLKILILGNSVSHLAISILKPV
;
A
#
# COMPACT_ATOMS: atom_id res chain seq x y z
N VAL A 1 -16.47 -13.77 13.92
CA VAL A 1 -16.73 -15.05 14.62
C VAL A 1 -16.01 -15.10 15.97
N ALA A 2 -14.68 -14.98 16.04
CA ALA A 2 -13.93 -15.01 17.31
C ALA A 2 -14.41 -13.94 18.33
N VAL A 3 -14.60 -12.69 17.90
CA VAL A 3 -15.09 -11.59 18.77
C VAL A 3 -16.51 -11.84 19.30
N ILE A 4 -17.39 -12.41 18.48
CA ILE A 4 -18.78 -12.70 18.88
C ILE A 4 -18.82 -13.87 19.87
N LEU A 5 -17.95 -14.86 19.69
CA LEU A 5 -17.78 -15.98 20.61
C LEU A 5 -17.19 -15.53 21.95
N THR A 6 -16.18 -14.66 21.95
CA THR A 6 -15.60 -14.14 23.19
C THR A 6 -16.56 -13.20 23.90
N SER A 7 -17.22 -12.27 23.19
CA SER A 7 -18.27 -11.42 23.77
C SER A 7 -19.46 -12.25 24.27
N GLY A 8 -19.86 -13.29 23.54
CA GLY A 8 -20.91 -14.23 23.96
C GLY A 8 -20.54 -14.98 25.23
N LEU A 9 -19.29 -15.46 25.35
CA LEU A 9 -18.77 -16.13 26.56
C LEU A 9 -18.72 -15.18 27.78
N LEU A 10 -18.39 -13.91 27.55
CA LEU A 10 -18.38 -12.88 28.60
C LEU A 10 -19.79 -12.56 29.10
N ILE A 11 -20.77 -12.50 28.20
CA ILE A 11 -22.17 -12.21 28.53
C ILE A 11 -22.89 -13.43 29.13
N LEU A 12 -22.58 -14.65 28.65
CA LEU A 12 -23.26 -15.89 29.09
C LEU A 12 -22.74 -16.45 30.42
N GLY A 13 -21.57 -16.04 30.92
CA GLY A 13 -21.10 -16.50 32.21
C GLY A 13 -21.78 -15.76 33.36
N CYS A 14 -23.03 -16.08 33.64
CA CYS A 14 -23.82 -15.47 34.71
C CYS A 14 -23.38 -15.87 36.15
N VAL A 15 -22.15 -16.40 36.33
CA VAL A 15 -21.60 -16.86 37.62
C VAL A 15 -20.29 -16.13 37.89
N GLN A 16 -20.41 -15.08 38.70
CA GLN A 16 -19.36 -14.11 39.03
C GLN A 16 -18.07 -14.78 39.56
N ASP A 17 -18.19 -15.90 40.27
CA ASP A 17 -17.05 -16.58 40.92
C ASP A 17 -16.18 -17.40 39.95
N LYS A 18 -16.73 -17.90 38.84
CA LYS A 18 -15.97 -18.75 37.88
C LYS A 18 -15.45 -17.98 36.67
N GLN A 19 -16.11 -16.89 36.28
CA GLN A 19 -15.60 -15.99 35.24
C GLN A 19 -14.35 -15.26 35.68
N GLY A 20 -14.32 -14.79 36.94
CA GLY A 20 -13.12 -14.20 37.54
C GLY A 20 -11.93 -15.15 37.45
N LEU A 21 -12.11 -16.45 37.72
CA LEU A 21 -10.99 -17.39 37.71
C LEU A 21 -10.38 -17.62 36.30
N LEU A 22 -11.21 -17.66 35.26
CA LEU A 22 -10.78 -17.92 33.89
C LEU A 22 -10.19 -16.64 33.24
N LEU A 23 -10.82 -15.48 33.44
CA LEU A 23 -10.33 -14.20 32.93
C LEU A 23 -9.14 -13.64 33.72
N THR A 24 -9.04 -13.94 35.02
CA THR A 24 -7.89 -13.53 35.85
C THR A 24 -6.74 -14.54 35.75
N ASN A 25 -6.83 -15.53 34.85
CA ASN A 25 -5.69 -16.38 34.55
C ASN A 25 -4.55 -15.50 34.06
N ARG A 26 -3.44 -15.49 34.81
CA ARG A 26 -2.25 -14.69 34.54
C ARG A 26 -1.73 -14.87 33.11
N PHE A 27 -1.94 -16.04 32.52
CA PHE A 27 -1.57 -16.31 31.13
C PHE A 27 -2.43 -15.53 30.12
N LEU A 28 -3.76 -15.51 30.29
CA LEU A 28 -4.66 -14.80 29.39
C LEU A 28 -4.52 -13.28 29.52
N VAL A 29 -4.32 -12.78 30.74
CA VAL A 29 -4.02 -11.36 30.98
C VAL A 29 -2.72 -10.97 30.29
N TYR A 30 -1.65 -11.74 30.47
CA TYR A 30 -0.37 -11.48 29.82
C TYR A 30 -0.46 -11.50 28.28
N LEU A 31 -1.25 -12.42 27.71
CA LEU A 31 -1.47 -12.48 26.27
C LEU A 31 -2.27 -11.27 25.76
N GLY A 32 -3.17 -10.73 26.60
CA GLY A 32 -3.83 -9.45 26.38
C GLY A 32 -2.86 -8.27 26.42
N ASP A 33 -1.95 -8.22 27.41
CA ASP A 33 -0.98 -7.14 27.58
C ASP A 33 -0.04 -7.01 26.37
N ILE A 34 0.41 -8.13 25.80
CA ILE A 34 1.28 -8.11 24.60
C ILE A 34 0.52 -7.94 23.28
N SER A 35 -0.81 -8.02 23.29
CA SER A 35 -1.63 -8.10 22.07
C SER A 35 -1.48 -6.87 21.17
N TYR A 36 -1.27 -5.70 21.77
CA TYR A 36 -1.04 -4.44 21.04
C TYR A 36 0.24 -4.50 20.21
N VAL A 37 1.34 -4.98 20.80
CA VAL A 37 2.63 -5.09 20.11
C VAL A 37 2.59 -6.17 19.03
N VAL A 38 1.94 -7.31 19.32
CA VAL A 38 1.73 -8.38 18.34
C VAL A 38 0.98 -7.85 17.12
N TYR A 39 -0.06 -7.05 17.34
CA TYR A 39 -0.81 -6.42 16.25
C TYR A 39 0.05 -5.49 15.40
N LEU A 40 0.96 -4.71 15.99
CA LEU A 40 1.87 -3.86 15.23
C LEU A 40 2.96 -4.64 14.48
N ALA A 41 3.53 -5.67 15.10
CA ALA A 41 4.73 -6.36 14.62
C ALA A 41 4.45 -7.44 13.57
N HIS A 42 3.29 -8.11 13.63
CA HIS A 42 3.05 -9.30 12.80
C HIS A 42 3.09 -9.02 11.29
N TRP A 43 2.51 -7.88 10.86
CA TRP A 43 2.39 -7.58 9.43
C TRP A 43 3.73 -7.29 8.74
N PRO A 44 4.62 -6.41 9.29
CA PRO A 44 5.98 -6.25 8.79
C PRO A 44 6.77 -7.55 8.71
N ILE A 45 6.67 -8.41 9.74
CA ILE A 45 7.38 -9.70 9.78
C ILE A 45 6.92 -10.61 8.63
N ILE A 46 5.62 -10.71 8.41
CA ILE A 46 5.05 -11.54 7.32
C ILE A 46 5.54 -11.05 5.95
N ILE A 47 5.62 -9.73 5.74
CA ILE A 47 6.09 -9.17 4.46
C ILE A 47 7.58 -9.41 4.27
N LEU A 48 8.38 -9.21 5.31
CA LEU A 48 9.82 -9.49 5.25
C LEU A 48 10.06 -10.97 4.94
N TRP A 49 9.33 -11.87 5.59
CA TRP A 49 9.42 -13.31 5.29
C TRP A 49 9.03 -13.63 3.84
N LYS A 50 7.94 -13.02 3.35
CA LYS A 50 7.47 -13.18 1.98
C LYS A 50 8.49 -12.67 0.96
N SER A 51 9.11 -11.53 1.25
CA SER A 51 10.14 -10.92 0.41
C SER A 51 11.41 -11.77 0.33
N VAL A 52 11.80 -12.42 1.42
CA VAL A 52 13.00 -13.29 1.45
C VAL A 52 12.73 -14.64 0.79
N SER A 53 11.52 -15.18 0.95
CA SER A 53 11.16 -16.51 0.43
C SER A 53 10.74 -16.52 -1.05
N ASP A 54 10.64 -15.33 -1.68
CA ASP A 54 10.14 -15.11 -3.05
C ASP A 54 8.88 -15.94 -3.41
N SER A 55 8.03 -16.16 -2.41
CA SER A 55 6.90 -17.10 -2.49
C SER A 55 5.60 -16.35 -2.24
N ILE A 56 4.63 -16.53 -3.15
CA ILE A 56 3.32 -15.86 -3.05
C ILE A 56 2.51 -16.45 -1.87
N ALA A 57 2.66 -17.76 -1.61
CA ALA A 57 1.97 -18.48 -0.56
C ALA A 57 2.91 -18.79 0.63
N LEU A 58 2.43 -18.62 1.86
CA LEU A 58 3.15 -19.04 3.05
C LEU A 58 3.01 -20.55 3.24
N SER A 59 4.13 -21.27 3.16
CA SER A 59 4.22 -22.66 3.64
C SER A 59 3.90 -22.72 5.14
N MET A 60 3.38 -23.86 5.62
CA MET A 60 3.09 -24.07 7.05
C MET A 60 4.32 -23.82 7.94
N PHE A 61 5.51 -24.17 7.46
CA PHE A 61 6.76 -23.86 8.15
C PHE A 61 7.01 -22.33 8.24
N GLY A 62 6.72 -21.59 7.17
CA GLY A 62 6.82 -20.13 7.14
C GLY A 62 5.85 -19.46 8.12
N VAL A 63 4.61 -19.97 8.21
CA VAL A 63 3.62 -19.47 9.20
C VAL A 63 4.13 -19.67 10.62
N CYS A 64 4.63 -20.86 10.96
CA CYS A 64 5.17 -21.14 12.30
C CYS A 64 6.36 -20.24 12.64
N ASN A 65 7.29 -20.01 11.71
CA ASN A 65 8.43 -19.13 11.91
C ASN A 65 8.00 -17.66 12.07
N CYS A 66 7.10 -17.17 11.23
CA CYS A 66 6.56 -15.80 11.34
C CYS A 66 5.86 -15.58 12.68
N LEU A 67 5.05 -16.55 13.13
CA LEU A 67 4.38 -16.49 14.43
C LEU A 67 5.40 -16.46 15.57
N LEU A 68 6.37 -17.36 15.57
CA LEU A 68 7.41 -17.41 16.59
C LEU A 68 8.19 -16.08 16.65
N LEU A 69 8.61 -15.56 15.50
CA LEU A 69 9.36 -14.31 15.41
C LEU A 69 8.52 -13.11 15.87
N THR A 70 7.24 -13.09 15.52
CA THR A 70 6.29 -12.06 15.98
C THR A 70 6.17 -12.07 17.50
N PHE A 71 5.99 -13.24 18.12
CA PHE A 71 5.88 -13.35 19.56
C PHE A 71 7.17 -12.94 20.27
N ILE A 72 8.33 -13.41 19.80
CA ILE A 72 9.63 -13.04 20.38
C ILE A 72 9.83 -11.52 20.32
N LEU A 73 9.64 -10.92 19.14
CA LEU A 73 9.79 -9.48 18.97
C LEU A 73 8.79 -8.71 19.85
N SER A 74 7.55 -9.19 19.94
CA SER A 74 6.52 -8.55 20.73
C SER A 74 6.81 -8.58 22.22
N ILE A 75 7.30 -9.71 22.74
CA ILE A 75 7.74 -9.83 24.13
C ILE A 75 8.91 -8.89 24.40
N SER A 76 9.91 -8.86 23.51
CA SER A 76 11.06 -7.96 23.66
C SER A 76 10.64 -6.49 23.71
N VAL A 77 9.80 -6.04 22.77
CA VAL A 77 9.31 -4.66 22.71
C VAL A 77 8.42 -4.32 23.91
N HIS A 78 7.54 -5.24 24.31
CA HIS A 78 6.67 -5.04 25.48
C HIS A 78 7.50 -4.79 26.75
N HIS A 79 8.49 -5.64 27.05
CA HIS A 79 9.28 -5.50 28.27
C HIS A 79 10.30 -4.37 28.24
N THR A 80 10.83 -4.00 27.07
CA THR A 80 11.87 -2.97 26.95
C THR A 80 11.31 -1.58 26.70
N ILE A 81 10.42 -1.43 25.73
CA ILE A 81 9.94 -0.13 25.25
C ILE A 81 8.62 0.20 25.94
N GLU A 82 7.61 -0.66 25.80
CA GLU A 82 6.26 -0.36 26.25
C GLU A 82 6.19 -0.18 27.77
N GLN A 83 6.69 -1.16 28.54
CA GLN A 83 6.74 -1.08 30.01
C GLN A 83 7.61 0.10 30.49
N TYR A 84 8.67 0.45 29.76
CA TYR A 84 9.49 1.62 30.09
C TYR A 84 8.71 2.92 29.92
N PHE A 85 7.99 3.09 28.81
CA PHE A 85 7.19 4.29 28.56
C PHE A 85 5.98 4.40 29.49
N ILE A 86 5.31 3.28 29.80
CA ILE A 86 4.20 3.25 30.77
C ILE A 86 4.64 3.70 32.16
N ARG A 87 5.84 3.31 32.60
CA ARG A 87 6.40 3.69 33.91
C ARG A 87 7.07 5.06 33.92
N SER A 88 7.34 5.63 32.76
CA SER A 88 8.06 6.90 32.63
C SER A 88 7.16 8.10 32.91
N LYS A 89 7.78 9.23 33.26
CA LYS A 89 7.08 10.51 33.40
C LYS A 89 6.67 11.04 32.02
N GLU A 90 5.52 11.70 31.95
CA GLU A 90 5.00 12.33 30.73
C GLU A 90 6.06 13.17 30.00
N LYS A 91 6.79 14.02 30.74
CA LYS A 91 7.86 14.87 30.16
C LYS A 91 8.94 14.08 29.42
N THR A 92 9.35 12.93 29.96
CA THR A 92 10.35 12.07 29.32
C THR A 92 9.79 11.49 28.02
N ALA A 93 8.54 11.02 28.04
CA ALA A 93 7.87 10.49 26.86
C ALA A 93 7.74 11.57 25.76
N THR A 94 7.30 12.78 26.11
CA THR A 94 7.16 13.89 25.15
C THR A 94 8.49 14.26 24.50
N VAL A 95 9.58 14.33 25.28
CA VAL A 95 10.91 14.63 24.75
C VAL A 95 11.36 13.56 23.75
N VAL A 96 11.26 12.27 24.12
CA VAL A 96 11.68 11.18 23.24
C VAL A 96 10.85 11.14 21.96
N VAL A 97 9.53 11.29 22.08
CA VAL A 97 8.63 11.33 20.93
C VAL A 97 8.96 12.51 20.00
N THR A 98 9.18 13.70 20.57
CA THR A 98 9.54 14.90 19.78
C THR A 98 10.88 14.70 19.05
N LEU A 99 11.87 14.09 19.70
CA LEU A 99 13.15 13.79 19.07
C LEU A 99 13.01 12.77 17.92
N LEU A 100 12.21 11.72 18.11
CA LEU A 100 11.95 10.72 17.07
C LEU A 100 11.25 11.32 15.85
N TYR A 101 10.19 12.11 16.07
CA TYR A 101 9.50 12.81 14.97
C TYR A 101 10.39 13.86 14.31
N GLY A 102 11.22 14.56 15.08
CA GLY A 102 12.20 15.50 14.55
C GLY A 102 13.24 14.82 13.65
N PHE A 103 13.76 13.66 14.07
CA PHE A 103 14.67 12.84 13.27
C PHE A 103 14.02 12.34 11.98
N LEU A 104 12.77 11.85 12.06
CA LEU A 104 11.99 11.44 10.89
C LEU A 104 11.77 12.60 9.92
N ALA A 105 11.36 13.77 10.41
CA ALA A 105 11.17 14.97 9.60
C ALA A 105 12.47 15.40 8.92
N PHE A 106 13.58 15.39 9.65
CA PHE A 106 14.90 15.69 9.09
C PHE A 106 15.32 14.70 8.00
N GLY A 107 15.08 13.40 8.21
CA GLY A 107 15.33 12.36 7.21
C GLY A 107 14.52 12.55 5.93
N ILE A 108 13.24 12.93 6.07
CA ILE A 108 12.35 13.24 4.94
C ILE A 108 12.84 14.49 4.20
N LEU A 109 13.14 15.59 4.91
CA LEU A 109 13.67 16.81 4.30
C LEU A 109 15.00 16.58 3.58
N SER A 110 15.83 15.68 4.10
CA SER A 110 17.12 15.30 3.51
C SER A 110 16.98 14.30 2.35
N ASN A 111 15.74 13.95 1.96
CA ASN A 111 15.42 12.94 0.94
C ASN A 111 16.11 11.59 1.15
N VAL A 112 16.44 11.24 2.40
CA VAL A 112 17.14 9.99 2.73
C VAL A 112 16.33 8.76 2.31
N PRO A 113 15.00 8.68 2.58
CA PRO A 113 14.21 7.53 2.15
C PRO A 113 14.20 7.32 0.63
N LEU A 114 14.11 8.40 -0.15
CA LEU A 114 14.17 8.36 -1.61
C LEU A 114 15.53 7.83 -2.09
N ARG A 115 16.62 8.36 -1.54
CA ARG A 115 17.98 7.91 -1.93
C ARG A 115 18.22 6.43 -1.61
N ILE A 116 17.72 5.94 -0.47
CA ILE A 116 17.80 4.53 -0.12
C ILE A 116 16.98 3.69 -1.11
N ASN A 117 15.74 4.12 -1.41
CA ASN A 117 14.89 3.43 -2.38
C ASN A 117 15.57 3.32 -3.76
N ASP A 118 16.13 4.41 -4.28
CA ASP A 118 16.80 4.43 -5.58
C ASP A 118 18.02 3.49 -5.59
N SER A 119 18.82 3.50 -4.52
CA SER A 119 19.99 2.62 -4.40
C SER A 119 19.60 1.12 -4.37
N MET A 120 18.49 0.79 -3.71
CA MET A 120 18.00 -0.60 -3.62
C MET A 120 17.37 -1.06 -4.94
N GLN A 121 16.66 -0.17 -5.65
CA GLN A 121 16.09 -0.49 -6.96
C GLN A 121 17.18 -0.80 -7.99
N VAL A 122 18.25 -0.01 -8.03
CA VAL A 122 19.39 -0.26 -8.96
C VAL A 122 20.05 -1.60 -8.67
N GLN A 123 20.10 -2.03 -7.41
CA GLN A 123 20.74 -3.28 -7.01
C GLN A 123 19.85 -4.51 -7.22
N ALA A 124 18.53 -4.34 -7.18
CA ALA A 124 17.54 -5.42 -7.31
C ALA A 124 16.95 -5.59 -8.72
N ALA A 125 16.98 -4.55 -9.55
CA ALA A 125 16.39 -4.59 -10.89
C ALA A 125 17.34 -5.22 -11.91
N SER A 126 16.83 -6.18 -12.69
CA SER A 126 17.49 -6.60 -13.93
C SER A 126 17.47 -5.44 -14.94
N ALA A 127 18.39 -5.45 -15.91
CA ALA A 127 18.46 -4.40 -16.93
C ALA A 127 17.11 -4.16 -17.65
N ASP A 128 16.31 -5.22 -17.81
CA ASP A 128 14.99 -5.17 -18.44
C ASP A 128 13.93 -4.53 -17.53
N VAL A 129 13.96 -4.84 -16.22
CA VAL A 129 13.06 -4.23 -15.22
C VAL A 129 13.41 -2.75 -15.01
N ALA A 130 14.69 -2.40 -14.97
CA ALA A 130 15.13 -1.01 -14.86
C ALA A 130 14.66 -0.18 -16.07
N ALA A 131 14.81 -0.71 -17.29
CA ALA A 131 14.31 -0.07 -18.51
C ALA A 131 12.77 0.10 -18.49
N ALA A 132 12.04 -0.89 -17.97
CA ALA A 132 10.59 -0.81 -17.83
C ALA A 132 10.15 0.23 -16.78
N ILE A 133 10.87 0.35 -15.65
CA ILE A 133 10.63 1.37 -14.63
C ILE A 133 10.89 2.76 -15.21
N GLU A 134 12.02 2.96 -15.89
CA GLU A 134 12.35 4.24 -16.54
C GLU A 134 11.32 4.63 -17.62
N TRP A 135 10.85 3.65 -18.40
CA TRP A 135 9.75 3.87 -19.35
C TRP A 135 8.48 4.31 -18.61
N ASN A 136 8.06 3.59 -17.57
CA ASN A 136 6.87 3.92 -16.78
C ASN A 136 6.97 5.31 -16.12
N GLU A 137 8.14 5.67 -15.59
CA GLU A 137 8.37 6.97 -14.96
C GLU A 137 8.23 8.10 -15.99
N ARG A 138 8.95 8.01 -17.12
CA ARG A 138 8.83 8.98 -18.24
C ARG A 138 7.39 9.09 -18.74
N VAL A 139 6.72 7.97 -18.87
CA VAL A 139 5.35 7.86 -19.37
C VAL A 139 4.35 8.40 -18.34
N SER A 140 4.57 8.23 -17.04
CA SER A 140 3.68 8.74 -16.00
C SER A 140 3.72 10.26 -15.86
N HIS A 141 4.88 10.87 -16.13
CA HIS A 141 5.06 12.32 -16.15
C HIS A 141 4.66 12.98 -17.48
N ASN A 142 4.42 12.20 -18.53
CA ASN A 142 3.94 12.73 -19.79
C ASN A 142 2.44 13.06 -19.67
N ASP A 143 2.09 14.34 -19.83
CA ASP A 143 0.70 14.75 -19.82
C ASP A 143 0.07 14.47 -21.19
N TYR A 144 -0.45 13.26 -21.37
CA TYR A 144 -1.20 12.85 -22.57
C TYR A 144 -2.41 13.73 -22.86
N ARG A 145 -2.79 14.61 -21.93
CA ARG A 145 -3.89 15.57 -22.09
C ARG A 145 -3.42 16.94 -22.57
N LYS A 146 -2.13 17.14 -22.92
CA LYS A 146 -1.64 18.41 -23.48
C LYS A 146 -1.56 18.44 -25.01
N HIS A 147 -1.52 17.29 -25.68
CA HIS A 147 -1.39 17.21 -27.13
C HIS A 147 -2.28 16.11 -27.72
N ARG A 148 -2.77 16.33 -28.95
CA ARG A 148 -3.53 15.30 -29.70
C ARG A 148 -2.60 14.11 -29.98
N PRO A 149 -3.04 12.85 -29.74
CA PRO A 149 -2.21 11.67 -29.98
C PRO A 149 -1.86 11.50 -31.47
N PHE A 150 -2.71 11.98 -32.37
CA PHE A 150 -2.53 11.93 -33.82
C PHE A 150 -2.79 13.31 -34.45
N LYS A 151 -2.16 13.60 -35.59
CA LYS A 151 -2.39 14.86 -36.32
C LYS A 151 -3.77 14.88 -36.99
N GLU A 152 -4.27 13.71 -37.38
CA GLU A 152 -5.54 13.48 -38.06
C GLU A 152 -6.73 13.42 -37.09
N CYS A 153 -6.50 13.67 -35.80
CA CYS A 153 -7.55 13.71 -34.81
C CYS A 153 -8.40 14.96 -34.99
N VAL A 154 -9.68 14.78 -35.27
CA VAL A 154 -10.70 15.84 -35.34
C VAL A 154 -11.49 15.86 -34.03
N ASP A 155 -11.96 17.03 -33.59
CA ASP A 155 -12.75 17.12 -32.36
C ASP A 155 -14.04 16.27 -32.45
N ASP A 156 -14.40 15.61 -31.34
CA ASP A 156 -15.62 14.80 -31.24
C ASP A 156 -16.79 15.63 -30.67
N PRO A 157 -17.68 16.19 -31.51
CA PRO A 157 -18.81 16.99 -31.03
C PRO A 157 -19.87 16.14 -30.30
N GLU A 158 -19.92 14.83 -30.54
CA GLU A 158 -20.88 13.93 -29.89
C GLU A 158 -20.41 13.59 -28.47
N GLY A 159 -19.14 13.21 -28.31
CA GLY A 159 -18.51 13.01 -26.99
C GLY A 159 -18.61 14.24 -26.09
N GLN A 160 -18.38 15.43 -26.67
CA GLN A 160 -18.55 16.70 -25.95
C GLN A 160 -19.98 16.95 -25.47
N ARG A 161 -21.00 16.58 -26.27
CA ARG A 161 -22.41 16.68 -25.87
C ARG A 161 -22.79 15.68 -24.78
N MET A 162 -22.27 14.45 -24.88
CA MET A 162 -22.52 13.40 -23.89
C MET A 162 -21.95 13.72 -22.50
N ARG A 163 -20.98 14.64 -22.39
CA ARG A 163 -20.42 15.11 -21.11
C ARG A 163 -21.39 15.93 -20.24
N GLY A 164 -22.61 16.24 -20.71
CA GLY A 164 -23.68 16.77 -19.87
C GLY A 164 -23.30 18.02 -19.07
N GLY A 165 -22.47 18.91 -19.62
CA GLY A 165 -22.06 20.16 -18.96
C GLY A 165 -20.90 20.04 -17.97
N TYR A 166 -20.20 18.90 -17.90
CA TYR A 166 -18.98 18.77 -17.11
C TYR A 166 -17.83 19.60 -17.71
N THR A 167 -17.69 20.83 -17.21
CA THR A 167 -16.66 21.82 -17.60
C THR A 167 -15.41 21.75 -16.72
N GLY A 168 -15.04 20.54 -16.28
CA GLY A 168 -13.81 20.34 -15.51
C GLY A 168 -12.59 20.86 -16.28
N LYS A 169 -11.98 21.93 -15.75
CA LYS A 169 -10.84 22.68 -16.29
C LYS A 169 -9.75 21.74 -16.84
N GLY A 170 -9.66 21.67 -18.16
CA GLY A 170 -8.59 21.01 -18.88
C GLY A 170 -9.11 20.49 -20.20
N ASP A 171 -8.41 20.81 -21.29
CA ASP A 171 -8.63 20.27 -22.62
C ASP A 171 -8.40 18.75 -22.59
N ARG A 172 -9.36 18.01 -22.04
CA ARG A 172 -9.37 16.55 -22.11
C ARG A 172 -9.73 16.20 -23.54
N PHE A 173 -8.69 16.05 -24.36
CA PHE A 173 -8.78 15.76 -25.77
C PHE A 173 -9.57 14.48 -26.01
N GLU A 174 -10.78 14.66 -26.51
CA GLU A 174 -11.59 13.62 -27.15
C GLU A 174 -11.52 13.91 -28.64
N CYS A 175 -10.97 12.97 -29.40
CA CYS A 175 -10.88 13.12 -30.83
C CYS A 175 -11.37 11.88 -31.56
N ILE A 176 -12.04 12.12 -32.68
CA ILE A 176 -12.32 11.11 -33.68
C ILE A 176 -11.11 11.08 -34.59
N TRP A 177 -10.38 9.96 -34.57
CA TRP A 177 -9.32 9.73 -35.55
C TRP A 177 -9.95 9.32 -36.89
N LYS A 178 -9.72 10.13 -37.93
CA LYS A 178 -10.17 9.86 -39.31
C LYS A 178 -8.97 9.88 -40.27
N PRO A 179 -8.42 8.74 -40.67
CA PRO A 179 -7.33 8.70 -41.64
C PRO A 179 -7.78 9.22 -43.01
N ALA A 180 -6.92 9.96 -43.70
CA ALA A 180 -7.21 10.50 -45.03
C ALA A 180 -7.37 9.41 -46.11
N ASN A 181 -6.64 8.29 -45.97
CA ASN A 181 -6.61 7.17 -46.93
C ASN A 181 -6.96 5.85 -46.24
N ALA A 182 -8.24 5.65 -45.89
CA ALA A 182 -8.70 4.40 -45.26
C ALA A 182 -8.87 3.28 -46.30
N SER A 183 -8.16 2.16 -46.13
CA SER A 183 -8.32 0.96 -46.98
C SER A 183 -9.39 -0.02 -46.45
N GLY A 184 -9.91 0.19 -45.23
CA GLY A 184 -10.89 -0.67 -44.58
C GLY A 184 -11.51 -0.09 -43.31
N THR A 185 -12.42 -0.83 -42.69
CA THR A 185 -13.14 -0.43 -41.47
C THR A 185 -12.74 -1.31 -40.28
N LEU A 186 -11.98 -0.76 -39.33
CA LEU A 186 -11.66 -1.39 -38.05
C LEU A 186 -12.15 -0.48 -36.91
N LYS A 187 -12.94 -1.03 -35.99
CA LYS A 187 -13.40 -0.32 -34.79
C LYS A 187 -12.76 -0.96 -33.57
N ILE A 188 -11.89 -0.20 -32.89
CA ILE A 188 -11.23 -0.62 -31.65
C ILE A 188 -11.82 0.20 -30.53
N LEU A 189 -12.48 -0.46 -29.57
CA LEU A 189 -12.96 0.16 -28.33
C LEU A 189 -11.99 -0.22 -27.21
N ILE A 190 -11.34 0.77 -26.61
CA ILE A 190 -10.41 0.59 -25.50
C ILE A 190 -11.11 1.07 -24.23
N LEU A 191 -11.33 0.14 -23.30
CA LEU A 191 -11.91 0.44 -21.99
C LEU A 191 -10.88 0.21 -20.91
N GLY A 192 -10.81 1.12 -19.93
CA GLY A 192 -10.06 0.91 -18.70
C GLY A 192 -9.64 2.22 -18.04
N ASN A 193 -8.62 2.14 -17.19
CA ASN A 193 -8.18 3.26 -16.37
C ASN A 193 -7.09 4.09 -17.07
N SER A 194 -6.28 4.82 -16.30
CA SER A 194 -5.15 5.61 -16.80
C SER A 194 -4.15 4.82 -17.65
N VAL A 195 -4.00 3.51 -17.41
CA VAL A 195 -3.09 2.63 -18.17
C VAL A 195 -3.64 2.36 -19.57
N SER A 196 -4.95 2.20 -19.74
CA SER A 196 -5.58 1.99 -21.04
C SER A 196 -5.38 3.19 -21.99
N HIS A 197 -5.24 4.39 -21.43
CA HIS A 197 -4.93 5.59 -22.22
C HIS A 197 -3.52 5.55 -22.83
N LEU A 198 -2.57 4.86 -22.19
CA LEU A 198 -1.21 4.68 -22.71
C LEU A 198 -1.21 3.82 -23.96
N ALA A 199 -2.06 2.79 -23.99
CA ALA A 199 -2.19 1.88 -25.13
C ALA A 199 -2.61 2.60 -26.43
N ILE A 200 -3.33 3.72 -26.32
CA ILE A 200 -3.72 4.55 -27.48
C ILE A 200 -2.49 5.04 -28.26
N SER A 201 -1.41 5.40 -27.56
CA SER A 201 -0.17 5.90 -28.22
C SER A 201 0.61 4.80 -28.96
N ILE A 202 0.41 3.55 -28.57
CA ILE A 202 1.06 2.37 -29.15
C ILE A 202 0.29 1.88 -30.38
N LEU A 203 -1.04 2.04 -30.37
CA LEU A 203 -1.89 1.71 -31.49
C LEU A 203 -1.63 2.65 -32.66
N LYS A 204 -0.72 2.24 -33.54
CA LYS A 204 -0.50 2.88 -34.82
C LYS A 204 -1.35 2.17 -35.87
N PRO A 205 -2.07 2.91 -36.72
CA PRO A 205 -2.62 2.32 -37.92
C PRO A 205 -1.47 1.80 -38.79
N VAL A 206 -1.60 0.58 -39.28
CA VAL A 206 -0.69 -0.03 -40.27
C VAL A 206 -1.15 0.38 -41.66
#